data_AF-A0A849Q9D4-F1
#
_entry.id   AF-A0A849Q9D4-F1
#
_cell.length_a   1.000
_cell.length_b   1.000
_cell.length_c   1.000
_cell.angle_alpha   90.00
_cell.angle_beta   90.00
_cell.angle_gamma   90.00
#
_symmetry.space_group_name_H-M   'P 1'
#
loop_
_entity.id
_entity.type
_entity.pdbx_description
1 polymer ?
#
loop_
_entity_poly.entity_id
_entity_poly.type
_entity_poly.pdbx_seq_one_letter_code
_entity_poly.pdbx_strand_id
1 'polypeptide(L)'
;MRLRERAEVALVSAVFAGMAMFFAGFISLMTFFEYIYDEDGEISAGMGSAVCVPIGIALLIAVMVFNLTLALLILRSAGTDRARRAAYIQILFPLLLASFMLSTPLASFTPSIAFGWPLLLLGAILYPYSAIVMKQEVKAMEMKNLLRIKCFECSYAFEMHREEDWVRCPYCGKANLNPVKAIEEEKVKEEGAREP
;
A
#
# COMPACT_ATOMS: atom_id res chain seq x y z
N MET A 1 -2.83 -15.06 -4.97
CA MET A 1 -2.12 -13.80 -5.31
C MET A 1 -0.90 -13.69 -4.41
N ARG A 2 0.30 -13.64 -4.99
CA ARG A 2 1.56 -13.53 -4.24
C ARG A 2 1.68 -12.16 -3.56
N LEU A 3 2.45 -12.07 -2.48
CA LEU A 3 2.66 -10.83 -1.71
C LEU A 3 3.17 -9.68 -2.61
N ARG A 4 4.11 -10.00 -3.50
CA ARG A 4 4.59 -9.11 -4.56
C ARG A 4 3.49 -8.55 -5.47
N GLU A 5 2.58 -9.39 -5.95
CA GLU A 5 1.48 -8.95 -6.81
C GLU A 5 0.56 -7.99 -6.06
N ARG A 6 0.27 -8.26 -4.77
CA ARG A 6 -0.50 -7.34 -3.93
C ARG A 6 0.21 -6.00 -3.75
N ALA A 7 1.53 -6.00 -3.59
CA ALA A 7 2.32 -4.76 -3.50
C ALA A 7 2.38 -3.99 -4.83
N GLU A 8 2.37 -4.67 -5.97
CA GLU A 8 2.27 -4.03 -7.29
C GLU A 8 0.89 -3.41 -7.52
N VAL A 9 -0.18 -4.11 -7.18
CA VAL A 9 -1.53 -3.54 -7.28
C VAL A 9 -1.72 -2.40 -6.28
N ALA A 10 -1.14 -2.47 -5.08
CA ALA A 10 -1.16 -1.36 -4.12
C ALA A 10 -0.44 -0.11 -4.65
N LEU A 11 0.65 -0.27 -5.40
CA LEU A 11 1.32 0.84 -6.06
C LEU A 11 0.44 1.44 -7.17
N VAL A 12 -0.14 0.61 -8.03
CA VAL A 12 -1.01 1.07 -9.12
C VAL A 12 -2.24 1.78 -8.56
N SER A 13 -2.88 1.22 -7.52
CA SER A 13 -4.04 1.84 -6.87
C SER A 13 -3.67 3.16 -6.19
N ALA A 14 -2.50 3.25 -5.55
CA ALA A 14 -2.03 4.47 -4.92
C ALA A 14 -1.66 5.56 -5.94
N VAL A 15 -1.09 5.20 -7.09
CA VAL A 15 -0.84 6.15 -8.20
C VAL A 15 -2.16 6.64 -8.77
N PHE A 16 -3.11 5.74 -9.01
CA PHE A 16 -4.44 6.10 -9.51
C PHE A 16 -5.18 7.01 -8.53
N ALA A 17 -5.13 6.71 -7.23
CA ALA A 17 -5.67 7.57 -6.19
C ALA A 17 -4.97 8.94 -6.16
N GLY A 18 -3.64 8.96 -6.28
CA GLY A 18 -2.85 10.20 -6.37
C GLY A 18 -3.31 11.09 -7.54
N MET A 19 -3.49 10.50 -8.72
CA MET A 19 -4.03 11.20 -9.89
C MET A 19 -5.46 11.69 -9.65
N ALA A 20 -6.34 10.86 -9.10
CA ALA A 20 -7.71 11.24 -8.81
C ALA A 20 -7.78 12.43 -7.82
N MET A 21 -6.95 12.43 -6.78
CA MET A 21 -6.84 13.54 -5.83
C MET A 21 -6.33 14.82 -6.50
N PHE A 22 -5.34 14.69 -7.38
CA PHE A 22 -4.84 15.82 -8.17
C PHE A 22 -5.92 16.43 -9.06
N PHE A 23 -6.65 15.61 -9.81
CA PHE A 23 -7.75 16.07 -10.68
C PHE A 23 -8.90 16.67 -9.89
N ALA A 24 -9.30 16.04 -8.78
CA ALA A 24 -10.35 16.58 -7.90
C ALA A 24 -9.96 17.95 -7.34
N GLY A 25 -8.69 18.10 -6.94
CA GLY A 25 -8.19 19.39 -6.52
C GLY A 25 -8.20 20.42 -7.65
N PHE A 26 -7.80 20.01 -8.85
CA PHE A 26 -7.68 20.92 -9.99
C PHE A 26 -9.06 21.44 -10.41
N ILE A 27 -10.08 20.56 -10.44
CA ILE A 27 -11.48 20.94 -10.69
C ILE A 27 -11.97 21.89 -9.60
N SER A 28 -11.65 21.63 -8.33
CA SER A 28 -11.99 22.51 -7.21
C SER A 28 -11.34 23.90 -7.34
N LEU A 29 -10.11 23.97 -7.87
CA LEU A 29 -9.43 25.23 -8.14
C LEU A 29 -10.03 26.00 -9.32
N MET A 30 -10.39 25.31 -10.41
CA MET A 30 -11.00 25.95 -11.59
C MET A 30 -12.38 26.51 -11.27
N THR A 31 -13.21 25.74 -10.55
CA THR A 31 -14.53 26.19 -10.08
C THR A 31 -14.43 27.37 -9.11
N PHE A 32 -13.33 27.48 -8.35
CA PHE A 32 -13.06 28.66 -7.53
C PHE A 32 -12.73 29.91 -8.36
N PHE A 33 -11.92 29.76 -9.41
CA PHE A 33 -11.66 30.89 -10.30
C PHE A 33 -12.92 31.35 -11.01
N GLU A 34 -13.76 30.43 -11.48
CA GLU A 34 -15.09 30.78 -12.01
C GLU A 34 -15.90 31.56 -10.97
N TYR A 35 -15.97 31.09 -9.72
CA TYR A 35 -16.68 31.81 -8.64
C TYR A 35 -16.15 33.22 -8.36
N ILE A 36 -14.82 33.44 -8.42
CA ILE A 36 -14.23 34.77 -8.19
C ILE A 36 -14.48 35.73 -9.35
N TYR A 37 -14.50 35.21 -10.59
CA TYR A 37 -14.57 36.03 -11.80
C TYR A 37 -15.98 36.21 -12.37
N ASP A 38 -16.99 35.57 -11.79
CA ASP A 38 -18.38 35.74 -12.19
C ASP A 38 -18.96 37.03 -11.58
N GLU A 39 -19.20 38.04 -12.42
CA GLU A 39 -19.72 39.36 -12.00
C GLU A 39 -21.20 39.33 -11.60
N ASP A 40 -21.94 38.26 -11.96
CA ASP A 40 -23.39 38.18 -11.81
C ASP A 40 -23.87 37.48 -10.52
N GLY A 41 -22.96 36.92 -9.70
CA GLY A 41 -23.28 36.40 -8.37
C GLY A 41 -24.24 35.21 -8.30
N GLU A 42 -24.67 34.64 -9.44
CA GLU A 42 -25.55 33.48 -9.49
C GLU A 42 -24.75 32.17 -9.40
N ILE A 43 -24.77 31.59 -8.20
CA ILE A 43 -23.99 30.41 -7.82
C ILE A 43 -24.44 29.18 -8.63
N SER A 44 -23.70 28.85 -9.69
CA SER A 44 -23.82 27.58 -10.42
C SER A 44 -22.80 26.52 -9.94
N ALA A 45 -22.26 26.63 -8.71
CA ALA A 45 -21.34 25.65 -8.12
C ALA A 45 -21.97 24.28 -7.79
N GLY A 46 -23.28 24.12 -8.00
CA GLY A 46 -24.10 23.06 -7.41
C GLY A 46 -24.02 21.67 -8.06
N MET A 47 -23.71 21.57 -9.36
CA MET A 47 -23.84 20.27 -10.05
C MET A 47 -22.52 19.48 -10.11
N GLY A 48 -21.39 20.15 -10.32
CA GLY A 48 -20.07 19.50 -10.37
C GLY A 48 -19.59 19.02 -8.99
N SER A 49 -19.74 19.85 -7.96
CA SER A 49 -19.29 19.53 -6.59
C SER A 49 -20.10 18.39 -5.95
N ALA A 50 -21.43 18.36 -6.16
CA ALA A 50 -22.33 17.36 -5.58
C ALA A 50 -22.09 15.94 -6.12
N VAL A 51 -21.54 15.79 -7.33
CA VAL A 51 -21.24 14.49 -7.94
C VAL A 51 -19.78 14.07 -7.72
N CYS A 52 -18.84 15.03 -7.76
CA CYS A 52 -17.42 14.74 -7.58
C CYS A 52 -17.06 14.33 -6.15
N VAL A 53 -17.70 14.92 -5.13
CA VAL A 53 -17.39 14.61 -3.72
C VAL A 53 -17.73 13.16 -3.34
N PRO A 54 -18.96 12.64 -3.60
CA PRO A 54 -19.28 11.24 -3.30
C PRO A 54 -18.43 10.24 -4.09
N ILE A 55 -18.17 10.50 -5.37
CA ILE A 55 -17.31 9.65 -6.21
C ILE A 55 -15.88 9.63 -5.66
N GLY A 56 -15.33 10.78 -5.28
CA GLY A 56 -14.02 10.90 -4.66
C GLY A 56 -13.92 10.12 -3.34
N ILE A 57 -14.93 10.25 -2.46
CA ILE A 57 -15.00 9.50 -1.20
C ILE A 57 -15.07 7.99 -1.46
N ALA A 58 -15.91 7.55 -2.40
CA ALA A 58 -16.02 6.13 -2.76
C ALA A 58 -14.69 5.56 -3.27
N LEU A 59 -13.97 6.31 -4.11
CA LEU A 59 -12.63 5.95 -4.60
C LEU A 59 -11.60 5.86 -3.46
N LEU A 60 -11.59 6.83 -2.54
CA LEU A 60 -10.70 6.82 -1.38
C LEU A 60 -10.95 5.62 -0.47
N ILE A 61 -12.22 5.28 -0.23
CA ILE A 61 -12.60 4.10 0.57
C ILE A 61 -12.14 2.82 -0.11
N ALA A 62 -12.40 2.68 -1.42
CA ALA A 62 -12.00 1.49 -2.17
C ALA A 62 -10.48 1.27 -2.13
N VAL A 63 -9.70 2.33 -2.32
CA VAL A 63 -8.24 2.26 -2.28
C VAL A 63 -7.72 2.00 -0.85
N MET A 64 -8.33 2.61 0.16
CA MET A 64 -8.01 2.35 1.57
C MET A 64 -8.24 0.87 1.92
N VAL A 65 -9.41 0.31 1.58
CA VAL A 65 -9.73 -1.10 1.87
C VAL A 65 -8.74 -2.04 1.20
N PHE A 66 -8.37 -1.76 -0.05
CA PHE A 66 -7.39 -2.57 -0.77
C PHE A 66 -5.99 -2.52 -0.13
N ASN A 67 -5.55 -1.32 0.28
CA ASN A 67 -4.22 -1.12 0.87
C ASN A 67 -4.15 -1.49 2.37
N LEU A 68 -5.29 -1.58 3.06
CA LEU A 68 -5.36 -1.86 4.49
C LEU A 68 -4.71 -3.20 4.86
N THR A 69 -4.96 -4.26 4.08
CA THR A 69 -4.40 -5.59 4.36
C THR A 69 -2.86 -5.57 4.25
N LEU A 70 -2.32 -4.85 3.25
CA LEU A 70 -0.88 -4.72 3.06
C LEU A 70 -0.25 -3.86 4.16
N ALA A 71 -0.90 -2.76 4.53
CA ALA A 71 -0.46 -1.87 5.60
C ALA A 71 -0.44 -2.58 6.97
N LEU A 72 -1.48 -3.37 7.30
CA LEU A 72 -1.51 -4.16 8.53
C LEU A 72 -0.41 -5.22 8.58
N LEU A 73 -0.10 -5.85 7.44
CA LEU A 73 0.97 -6.84 7.36
C LEU A 73 2.33 -6.20 7.65
N ILE A 74 2.59 -5.02 7.07
CA ILE A 74 3.82 -4.26 7.30
C ILE A 74 3.89 -3.76 8.76
N LEU A 75 2.79 -3.28 9.32
CA LEU A 75 2.74 -2.82 10.71
C LEU A 75 2.99 -3.95 11.71
N ARG A 76 2.50 -5.16 11.43
CA ARG A 76 2.74 -6.37 12.25
C ARG A 76 4.12 -6.96 12.06
N SER A 77 4.77 -6.71 10.92
CA SER A 77 6.12 -7.18 10.68
C SER A 77 7.14 -6.40 11.55
N ALA A 78 8.28 -7.02 11.84
CA ALA A 78 9.48 -6.34 12.34
C ALA A 78 10.15 -5.49 11.24
N GLY A 79 9.33 -4.88 10.37
CA GLY A 79 9.75 -4.05 9.26
C GLY A 79 10.38 -2.75 9.74
N THR A 80 11.03 -2.05 8.80
CA THR A 80 11.71 -0.78 9.10
C THR A 80 10.73 0.31 9.55
N ASP A 81 11.20 1.25 10.39
CA ASP A 81 10.40 2.41 10.82
C ASP A 81 9.84 3.23 9.63
N ARG A 82 10.58 3.24 8.51
CA ARG A 82 10.15 3.90 7.26
C ARG A 82 8.92 3.21 6.67
N ALA A 83 8.91 1.88 6.63
CA ALA A 83 7.79 1.10 6.11
C ALA A 83 6.53 1.23 7.00
N ARG A 84 6.72 1.29 8.33
CA ARG A 84 5.61 1.55 9.27
C ARG A 84 4.99 2.92 9.05
N ARG A 85 5.81 3.98 8.92
CA ARG A 85 5.31 5.33 8.60
C ARG A 85 4.57 5.37 7.26
N ALA A 86 5.07 4.69 6.25
CA ALA A 86 4.41 4.59 4.96
C ALA A 86 3.04 3.88 5.07
N ALA A 87 2.96 2.79 5.84
CA ALA A 87 1.71 2.10 6.12
C ALA A 87 0.71 2.98 6.89
N TYR A 88 1.16 3.77 7.86
CA TYR A 88 0.31 4.76 8.54
C TYR A 88 -0.23 5.82 7.58
N ILE A 89 0.61 6.37 6.69
CA ILE A 89 0.17 7.35 5.69
C ILE A 89 -0.90 6.74 4.79
N GLN A 90 -0.73 5.48 4.36
CA GLN A 90 -1.70 4.80 3.51
C GLN A 90 -3.08 4.61 4.13
N ILE A 91 -3.17 4.50 5.46
CA ILE A 91 -4.44 4.33 6.19
C ILE A 91 -4.99 5.69 6.67
N LEU A 92 -4.15 6.53 7.26
CA LEU A 92 -4.57 7.76 7.93
C LEU A 92 -4.95 8.86 6.93
N PHE A 93 -4.22 8.96 5.83
CA PHE A 93 -4.41 10.04 4.87
C PHE A 93 -5.79 10.01 4.17
N PRO A 94 -6.28 8.85 3.64
CA PRO A 94 -7.61 8.77 3.04
C PRO A 94 -8.72 9.05 4.05
N LEU A 95 -8.53 8.61 5.30
CA LEU A 95 -9.48 8.87 6.38
C LEU A 95 -9.60 10.38 6.64
N LEU A 96 -8.47 11.06 6.79
CA LEU A 96 -8.41 12.51 6.99
C LEU A 96 -9.01 13.27 5.81
N LEU A 97 -8.68 12.87 4.58
CA LEU A 97 -9.19 13.50 3.38
C LEU A 97 -10.70 13.27 3.23
N ALA A 98 -11.20 12.07 3.50
CA ALA A 98 -12.64 11.78 3.50
C ALA A 98 -13.37 12.59 4.58
N SER A 99 -12.82 12.68 5.80
CA SER A 99 -13.38 13.52 6.87
C SER A 99 -13.42 15.00 6.48
N PHE A 100 -12.39 15.50 5.78
CA PHE A 100 -12.36 16.86 5.27
C PHE A 100 -13.43 17.08 4.18
N MET A 101 -13.55 16.16 3.23
CA MET A 101 -14.54 16.23 2.13
C MET A 101 -15.98 16.12 2.63
N LEU A 102 -16.22 15.39 3.72
CA LEU A 102 -17.53 15.28 4.37
C LEU A 102 -17.89 16.50 5.21
N SER A 103 -16.90 17.30 5.66
CA SER A 103 -17.14 18.51 6.45
C SER A 103 -17.22 19.79 5.61
N THR A 104 -16.79 19.74 4.34
CA THR A 104 -16.85 20.88 3.41
C THR A 104 -18.23 21.25 2.83
N PRO A 105 -19.27 20.38 2.76
CA PRO A 105 -20.53 20.76 2.09
C PRO A 105 -21.38 21.77 2.88
N LEU A 106 -20.97 22.19 4.08
CA LEU A 106 -21.72 23.13 4.94
C LEU A 106 -21.03 24.49 5.16
N ALA A 107 -19.74 24.60 4.87
CA ALA A 107 -19.04 25.87 4.92
C ALA A 107 -18.93 26.39 3.48
N SER A 108 -19.37 27.64 3.26
CA SER A 108 -19.18 28.42 2.03
C SER A 108 -17.87 28.07 1.32
N PHE A 109 -17.85 28.03 -0.01
CA PHE A 109 -16.81 27.48 -0.91
C PHE A 109 -15.31 27.81 -0.60
N THR A 110 -15.02 28.75 0.30
CA THR A 110 -13.71 29.36 0.61
C THR A 110 -12.71 28.51 1.44
N PRO A 111 -13.08 27.73 2.48
CA PRO A 111 -12.17 26.85 3.22
C PRO A 111 -11.67 25.66 2.38
N SER A 112 -12.42 25.27 1.35
CA SER A 112 -12.11 24.16 0.44
C SER A 112 -10.81 24.39 -0.35
N ILE A 113 -10.52 25.63 -0.76
CA ILE A 113 -9.28 25.97 -1.47
C ILE A 113 -8.11 26.17 -0.50
N ALA A 114 -8.33 26.90 0.59
CA ALA A 114 -7.25 27.21 1.55
C ALA A 114 -6.70 25.97 2.25
N PHE A 115 -7.55 24.95 2.50
CA PHE A 115 -7.16 23.75 3.22
C PHE A 115 -7.24 22.47 2.37
N GLY A 116 -8.21 22.36 1.47
CA GLY A 116 -8.43 21.14 0.68
C GLY A 116 -7.42 20.96 -0.46
N TRP A 117 -7.10 22.03 -1.20
CA TRP A 117 -6.14 21.96 -2.30
C TRP A 117 -4.71 21.58 -1.84
N PRO A 118 -4.15 22.20 -0.77
CA PRO A 118 -2.87 21.76 -0.21
C PRO A 118 -2.91 20.30 0.29
N LEU A 119 -4.02 19.87 0.91
CA LEU A 119 -4.16 18.48 1.35
C LEU A 119 -4.17 17.52 0.15
N LEU A 120 -4.90 17.85 -0.92
CA LEU A 120 -4.99 17.04 -2.13
C LEU A 120 -3.64 16.93 -2.85
N LEU A 121 -2.90 18.04 -2.96
CA LEU A 121 -1.53 18.04 -3.50
C LEU A 121 -0.58 17.19 -2.63
N LEU A 122 -0.66 17.36 -1.31
CA LEU A 122 0.13 16.57 -0.37
C LEU A 122 -0.20 15.07 -0.52
N GLY A 123 -1.48 14.74 -0.66
CA GLY A 123 -1.95 13.38 -0.95
C GLY A 123 -1.44 12.83 -2.26
N ALA A 124 -1.50 13.61 -3.33
CA ALA A 124 -1.03 13.21 -4.66
C ALA A 124 0.46 12.81 -4.67
N ILE A 125 1.26 13.34 -3.74
CA ILE A 125 2.69 13.02 -3.60
C ILE A 125 2.95 11.94 -2.55
N LEU A 126 2.36 12.07 -1.36
CA LEU A 126 2.61 11.17 -0.24
C LEU A 126 2.07 9.76 -0.49
N TYR A 127 0.97 9.64 -1.23
CA TYR A 127 0.28 8.37 -1.43
C TYR A 127 1.05 7.43 -2.38
N PRO A 128 1.53 7.88 -3.56
CA PRO A 128 2.43 7.08 -4.38
C PRO A 128 3.76 6.78 -3.67
N TYR A 129 4.33 7.77 -2.98
CA TYR A 129 5.60 7.60 -2.25
C TYR A 129 5.49 6.50 -1.18
N SER A 130 4.44 6.55 -0.35
CA SER A 130 4.21 5.52 0.68
C SER A 130 4.04 4.13 0.08
N ALA A 131 3.32 4.00 -1.03
CA ALA A 131 3.16 2.71 -1.72
C ALA A 131 4.49 2.17 -2.30
N ILE A 132 5.37 3.04 -2.81
CA ILE A 132 6.72 2.66 -3.26
C ILE A 132 7.53 2.09 -2.08
N VAL A 133 7.53 2.79 -0.95
CA VAL A 133 8.25 2.34 0.26
C VAL A 133 7.71 1.00 0.75
N MET A 134 6.39 0.83 0.78
CA MET A 134 5.76 -0.45 1.15
C MET A 134 6.14 -1.57 0.18
N LYS A 135 6.16 -1.31 -1.14
CA LYS A 135 6.60 -2.28 -2.15
C LYS A 135 8.06 -2.70 -1.96
N GLN A 136 8.95 -1.75 -1.67
CA GLN A 136 10.35 -2.04 -1.39
C GLN A 136 10.51 -2.93 -0.15
N GLU A 137 9.74 -2.65 0.91
CA GLU A 137 9.77 -3.47 2.13
C GLU A 137 9.23 -4.87 1.87
N VAL A 138 8.13 -5.02 1.12
CA VAL A 138 7.61 -6.35 0.75
C VAL A 138 8.64 -7.14 -0.04
N LYS A 139 9.34 -6.51 -0.99
CA LYS A 139 10.44 -7.15 -1.72
C LYS A 139 11.58 -7.55 -0.77
N ALA A 140 11.91 -6.71 0.20
CA ALA A 140 12.94 -7.02 1.19
C ALA A 140 12.53 -8.17 2.12
N MET A 141 11.26 -8.24 2.54
CA MET A 141 10.71 -9.34 3.32
C MET A 141 10.70 -10.65 2.53
N GLU A 142 10.28 -10.63 1.26
CA GLU A 142 10.35 -11.82 0.39
C GLU A 142 11.80 -12.29 0.22
N MET A 143 12.75 -11.38 -0.04
CA MET A 143 14.17 -11.71 -0.15
C MET A 143 14.76 -12.30 1.14
N LYS A 144 14.35 -11.80 2.31
CA LYS A 144 14.76 -12.37 3.62
C LYS A 144 14.17 -13.76 3.85
N ASN A 145 13.00 -14.04 3.30
CA ASN A 145 12.35 -15.33 3.35
C ASN A 145 12.83 -16.30 2.26
N LEU A 146 13.72 -15.89 1.36
CA LEU A 146 14.35 -16.76 0.38
C LEU A 146 15.69 -17.28 0.92
N LEU A 147 15.88 -18.60 0.81
CA LEU A 147 17.15 -19.27 1.05
C LEU A 147 17.77 -19.61 -0.30
N ARG A 148 19.06 -19.32 -0.44
CA ARG A 148 19.85 -19.85 -1.53
C ARG A 148 20.37 -21.23 -1.13
N ILE A 149 19.89 -22.26 -1.80
CA ILE A 149 20.30 -23.65 -1.55
C ILE A 149 20.98 -24.25 -2.77
N LYS A 150 21.81 -25.27 -2.56
CA LYS A 150 22.37 -26.09 -3.63
C LYS A 150 21.63 -27.42 -3.66
N CYS A 151 21.35 -27.91 -4.87
CA CYS A 151 20.81 -29.25 -5.00
C CYS A 151 21.83 -30.29 -4.51
N PHE A 152 21.39 -31.22 -3.67
CA PHE A 152 22.24 -32.31 -3.17
C PHE A 152 22.79 -33.21 -4.28
N GLU A 153 22.05 -33.36 -5.37
CA GLU A 153 22.44 -34.22 -6.50
C GLU A 153 23.35 -33.50 -7.50
N CYS A 154 22.88 -32.38 -8.06
CA CYS A 154 23.56 -31.72 -9.19
C CYS A 154 24.33 -30.47 -8.79
N SER A 155 24.38 -30.11 -7.50
CA SER A 155 25.02 -28.90 -6.97
C SER A 155 24.52 -27.56 -7.53
N TYR A 156 23.48 -27.57 -8.37
CA TYR A 156 22.88 -26.36 -8.94
C TYR A 156 22.34 -25.48 -7.81
N ALA A 157 22.72 -24.19 -7.83
CA ALA A 157 22.27 -23.23 -6.83
C ALA A 157 20.95 -22.58 -7.26
N PHE A 158 19.94 -22.63 -6.40
CA PHE A 158 18.62 -22.06 -6.66
C PHE A 158 17.99 -21.51 -5.38
N GLU A 159 16.91 -20.76 -5.54
CA GLU A 159 16.20 -20.11 -4.44
C GLU A 159 15.00 -20.94 -4.00
N MET A 160 14.76 -21.00 -2.69
CA MET A 160 13.61 -21.65 -2.08
C MET A 160 13.03 -20.77 -0.97
N HIS A 161 11.73 -20.88 -0.70
CA HIS A 161 11.13 -20.17 0.44
C HIS A 161 11.45 -20.89 1.76
N ARG A 162 11.75 -20.13 2.82
CA ARG A 162 12.00 -20.65 4.19
C ARG A 162 10.85 -21.48 4.74
N GLU A 163 9.62 -21.22 4.31
CA GLU A 163 8.42 -21.90 4.79
C GLU A 163 8.16 -23.23 4.07
N GLU A 164 8.74 -23.44 2.88
CA GLU A 164 8.58 -24.68 2.11
C GLU A 164 9.41 -25.80 2.74
N ASP A 165 8.81 -26.99 2.93
CA ASP A 165 9.51 -28.16 3.50
C ASP A 165 10.49 -28.78 2.51
N TRP A 166 10.10 -28.80 1.23
CA TRP A 166 10.88 -29.35 0.14
C TRP A 166 10.61 -28.60 -1.15
N VAL A 167 11.61 -28.59 -2.03
CA VAL A 167 11.55 -27.92 -3.33
C VAL A 167 12.22 -28.79 -4.39
N ARG A 168 11.65 -28.87 -5.58
CA ARG A 168 12.27 -29.60 -6.70
C ARG A 168 13.33 -28.74 -7.34
N CYS A 169 14.52 -29.30 -7.55
CA CYS A 169 15.58 -28.66 -8.29
C CYS A 169 15.08 -28.37 -9.72
N PRO A 170 15.18 -27.12 -10.22
CA PRO A 170 14.73 -26.78 -11.56
C PRO A 170 15.60 -27.41 -12.67
N TYR A 171 16.82 -27.84 -12.34
CA TYR A 171 17.76 -28.43 -13.31
C TYR A 171 17.58 -29.95 -13.44
N CYS A 172 17.64 -30.70 -12.33
CA CYS A 172 17.58 -32.16 -12.35
C CYS A 172 16.24 -32.76 -11.85
N GLY A 173 15.29 -31.93 -11.41
CA GLY A 173 13.97 -32.37 -10.94
C GLY A 173 13.93 -33.05 -9.56
N LYS A 174 15.09 -33.34 -8.95
CA LYS A 174 15.18 -33.98 -7.63
C LYS A 174 14.62 -33.09 -6.53
N ALA A 175 13.91 -33.69 -5.58
CA ALA A 175 13.45 -33.01 -4.38
C ALA A 175 14.64 -32.72 -3.45
N ASN A 176 14.72 -31.50 -2.92
CA ASN A 176 15.66 -31.10 -1.90
C ASN A 176 14.89 -30.63 -0.67
N LEU A 177 15.32 -31.05 0.51
CA LEU A 177 14.73 -30.62 1.77
C LEU A 177 15.21 -29.22 2.15
N ASN A 178 14.39 -28.51 2.92
CA ASN A 178 14.77 -27.25 3.53
C ASN A 178 15.84 -27.46 4.61
N PRO A 179 17.05 -26.89 4.44
CA PRO A 179 18.12 -27.07 5.42
C PRO A 179 17.80 -26.44 6.78
N VAL A 180 16.98 -25.38 6.83
CA VAL A 180 16.64 -24.72 8.11
C VAL A 180 15.69 -25.60 8.92
N LYS A 181 14.66 -26.17 8.29
CA LYS A 181 13.73 -27.09 8.96
C LYS A 181 14.37 -28.42 9.34
N ALA A 182 15.26 -28.94 8.50
CA ALA A 182 16.03 -30.15 8.83
C ALA A 182 16.87 -29.97 10.11
N ILE A 183 17.49 -28.78 10.28
CA ILE A 183 18.25 -28.46 11.49
C ILE A 183 17.34 -28.27 12.72
N GLU A 184 16.17 -27.64 12.56
CA GLU A 184 15.20 -27.51 13.67
C GLU A 184 14.66 -28.87 14.11
N GLU A 185 14.34 -29.77 13.19
CA GLU A 185 13.90 -31.14 13.51
C GLU A 185 14.98 -31.96 14.21
N GLU A 186 16.25 -31.82 13.83
CA GLU A 186 17.37 -32.45 14.53
C GLU A 186 17.52 -31.90 15.96
N LYS A 187 17.40 -30.58 16.15
CA LYS A 187 17.47 -29.97 17.49
C LYS A 187 16.34 -30.42 18.41
N VAL A 188 15.11 -30.51 17.90
CA VAL A 188 13.96 -30.99 18.69
C VAL A 188 14.14 -32.46 19.09
N LYS A 189 14.75 -33.28 18.23
CA LYS A 189 15.10 -34.67 18.58
C LYS A 189 16.20 -34.77 19.64
N GLU A 190 17.17 -33.87 19.62
CA GLU A 190 18.23 -33.82 20.64
C GLU A 190 17.74 -33.29 21.99
N GLU A 191 16.80 -32.33 22.01
CA GLU A 191 16.19 -31.80 23.23
C GLU A 191 15.17 -32.78 23.84
N GLY A 192 14.35 -33.44 23.02
CA GLY A 192 13.44 -34.49 23.49
C GLY A 192 14.14 -35.76 23.99
N ALA A 193 15.41 -35.97 23.62
CA ALA A 193 16.26 -37.03 24.17
C ALA A 193 16.94 -36.65 25.50
N ARG A 194 16.81 -35.39 25.95
CA ARG A 194 17.41 -34.86 27.19
C ARG A 194 16.42 -34.63 28.34
N GLU A 195 15.11 -34.80 28.13
CA GLU A 195 14.15 -34.82 29.23
C GLU A 195 14.05 -36.27 29.79
N PRO A 196 14.35 -36.48 31.09
CA PRO A 196 14.30 -37.80 31.75
C PRO A 196 12.88 -38.30 32.01
#